data_AF-L0K6B3-F1
#
_entry.id   AF-L0K6B3-F1
#
_cell.length_a   1.000
_cell.length_b   1.000
_cell.length_c   1.000
_cell.angle_alpha   90.00
_cell.angle_beta   90.00
_cell.angle_gamma   90.00
#
_symmetry.space_group_name_H-M   'P 1'
#
loop_
_entity.id
_entity.type
_entity.pdbx_description
1 polymer ?
#
loop_
_entity_poly.entity_id
_entity_poly.type
_entity_poly.pdbx_seq_one_letter_code
_entity_poly.pdbx_strand_id
1 'polypeptide(L)' 'MCYIIKNGNVTTSNGSHKGSVAVKDGQIIKSCDYIEAPKVRVIDASKMVSGSIVNWFTSL' A
#
# COMPACT_ATOMS: atom_id res chain seq x y z
N MET A 1 -4.66 -14.15 -3.41
CA MET A 1 -3.21 -14.01 -3.19
C MET A 1 -2.94 -12.84 -2.25
N CYS A 2 -2.09 -13.01 -1.22
CA CYS A 2 -1.76 -11.97 -0.24
C CYS A 2 -0.34 -11.43 -0.47
N TYR A 3 -0.16 -10.12 -0.42
CA TYR A 3 1.16 -9.49 -0.44
C TYR A 3 1.14 -8.15 0.30
N ILE A 4 2.33 -7.72 0.73
CA ILE A 4 2.54 -6.43 1.38
C ILE A 4 3.39 -5.56 0.45
N ILE A 5 2.97 -4.31 0.26
CA ILE A 5 3.78 -3.26 -0.36
C ILE A 5 4.38 -2.42 0.77
N LYS A 6 5.71 -2.28 0.83
CA LYS A 6 6.41 -1.44 1.81
C LYS A 6 7.02 -0.21 1.16
N ASN A 7 7.25 0.83 1.97
CA ASN A 7 7.92 2.08 1.56
C ASN A 7 7.25 2.82 0.38
N GLY A 8 5.97 2.54 0.14
CA GLY A 8 5.17 3.18 -0.89
C GLY A 8 4.73 4.58 -0.47
N ASN A 9 4.39 5.43 -1.44
CA ASN A 9 3.64 6.65 -1.15
C ASN A 9 2.16 6.28 -1.02
N VAL A 10 1.61 6.44 0.18
CA VAL A 10 0.20 6.20 0.50
C VAL A 10 -0.50 7.55 0.56
N THR A 11 -1.50 7.74 -0.29
CA THR A 11 -2.32 8.96 -0.31
C THR A 11 -3.66 8.68 0.35
N THR A 12 -4.01 9.52 1.32
CA THR A 12 -5.30 9.49 2.03
C THR A 12 -5.97 10.86 1.92
N SER A 13 -7.18 11.02 2.45
CA SER A 13 -7.85 12.33 2.56
C SER A 13 -7.02 13.37 3.34
N ASN A 14 -6.15 12.91 4.24
CA ASN A 14 -5.29 13.77 5.07
C ASN A 14 -3.94 14.08 4.41
N GLY A 15 -3.73 13.66 3.16
CA GLY A 15 -2.49 13.86 2.41
C GLY A 15 -1.69 12.58 2.16
N SER A 16 -0.49 12.77 1.63
CA SER A 16 0.42 11.68 1.22
C SER A 16 1.54 11.49 2.24
N HIS A 17 1.82 10.24 2.59
CA HIS A 17 2.93 9.86 3.47
C HIS A 17 3.59 8.57 2.99
N LYS A 18 4.79 8.27 3.49
CA LYS A 18 5.44 6.98 3.27
C LYS A 18 4.83 5.94 4.19
N GLY A 19 4.44 4.79 3.63
CA GLY A 19 3.81 3.75 4.41
C GLY A 19 3.82 2.37 3.76
N SER A 20 3.12 1.46 4.40
CA SER A 20 2.97 0.06 4.03
C SER A 20 1.50 -0.29 3.83
N VAL A 21 1.23 -1.17 2.87
CA VAL A 21 -0.12 -1.57 2.49
C VAL A 21 -0.19 -3.08 2.37
N ALA A 22 -1.15 -3.70 3.07
CA ALA A 22 -1.46 -5.11 2.90
C ALA A 22 -2.59 -5.28 1.88
N VAL A 23 -2.35 -6.11 0.87
CA VAL A 23 -3.29 -6.44 -0.19
C VAL A 23 -3.64 -7.92 -0.10
N LYS A 24 -4.93 -8.22 -0.12
CA LYS A 24 -5.47 -9.58 -0.19
C LYS A 24 -6.50 -9.64 -1.30
N ASP A 25 -6.31 -10.58 -2.22
CA ASP A 25 -7.25 -10.85 -3.32
C ASP A 25 -7.55 -9.59 -4.16
N GLY A 26 -6.53 -8.76 -4.37
CA GLY A 26 -6.61 -7.52 -5.15
C GLY A 26 -7.13 -6.31 -4.37
N GLN A 27 -7.55 -6.47 -3.12
CA GLN A 27 -8.09 -5.40 -2.28
C GLN A 27 -7.11 -5.00 -1.17
N ILE A 28 -7.03 -3.71 -0.87
CA ILE A 28 -6.32 -3.24 0.33
C ILE A 28 -7.15 -3.59 1.55
N ILE A 29 -6.55 -4.36 2.47
CA ILE A 29 -7.18 -4.73 3.74
C ILE A 29 -6.63 -3.93 4.91
N LYS A 30 -5.45 -3.30 4.75
CA LYS A 30 -4.82 -2.46 5.79
C LYS A 30 -3.79 -1.51 5.19
N SER A 31 -3.74 -0.28 5.67
CA SER A 31 -2.66 0.69 5.44
C SER A 31 -2.17 1.24 6.79
N CYS A 32 -0.86 1.38 6.94
CA CYS A 32 -0.20 2.00 8.11
C CYS A 32 1.29 2.20 7.81
N ASP A 33 2.01 2.92 8.67
CA ASP A 33 3.43 3.23 8.44
C ASP A 33 4.27 1.97 8.25
N TYR A 34 4.01 0.93 9.06
CA TYR A 34 4.76 -0.32 9.06
C TYR A 34 3.86 -1.55 9.21
N ILE A 35 4.07 -2.55 8.36
CA ILE A 35 3.43 -3.87 8.46
C ILE A 35 4.50 -4.94 8.49
N GLU A 36 4.40 -5.84 9.46
CA GLU A 36 5.17 -7.09 9.50
C GLU A 36 4.20 -8.26 9.45
N ALA A 37 4.42 -9.16 8.49
CA ALA A 37 3.68 -10.41 8.41
C ALA A 37 4.62 -11.52 7.95
N PRO A 38 4.94 -12.49 8.81
CA PRO A 38 5.80 -13.60 8.43
C PRO A 38 5.11 -14.45 7.35
N LYS A 39 5.92 -14.96 6.40
CA LYS A 39 5.48 -15.82 5.29
C LYS A 39 4.54 -15.15 4.25
N VAL A 40 4.39 -13.83 4.29
CA VAL A 40 3.68 -13.07 3.25
C VAL A 40 4.69 -12.46 2.28
N ARG A 41 4.38 -12.50 0.98
CA ARG A 41 5.22 -11.89 -0.06
C ARG A 41 5.31 -10.37 0.18
N VAL A 42 6.53 -9.84 0.21
CA VAL A 42 6.77 -8.39 0.37
C VAL A 42 7.29 -7.82 -0.95
N ILE A 43 6.77 -6.67 -1.33
CA ILE A 43 7.17 -5.86 -2.47
C ILE A 43 7.68 -4.52 -1.91
N ASP A 44 8.91 -4.15 -2.24
CA ASP A 44 9.46 -2.84 -1.87
C ASP A 44 9.16 -1.80 -2.95
N ALA A 45 8.34 -0.81 -2.60
CA ALA A 45 7.94 0.28 -3.48
C ALA A 45 8.85 1.52 -3.38
N SER A 46 9.95 1.45 -2.61
CA SER A 46 10.92 2.56 -2.47
C SER A 46 11.46 3.08 -3.81
N LYS A 47 11.55 2.19 -4.81
CA LYS A 47 12.06 2.47 -6.17
C LYS A 47 10.97 2.44 -7.25
N MET A 48 9.71 2.25 -6.88
CA MET A 48 8.62 2.21 -7.84
C MET A 48 8.23 3.64 -8.23
N VAL A 49 8.48 4.00 -9.50
CA VAL A 49 7.93 5.20 -10.11
C VAL A 49 6.56 4.84 -10.64
N SER A 50 5.50 5.32 -10.00
CA SER A 50 4.14 5.10 -10.47
C SER A 50 3.83 6.06 -11.62
N GLY A 51 3.56 5.53 -12.82
CA GLY A 51 3.03 6.32 -13.94
C GLY A 51 1.57 6.75 -13.77
N SER A 52 0.90 6.28 -12.71
CA SER A 52 -0.50 6.61 -12.43
C SER A 52 -0.66 6.94 -10.96
N ILE A 53 -1.16 8.15 -10.66
CA ILE A 53 -1.70 8.46 -9.34
C ILE A 53 -2.98 7.65 -9.23
N VAL A 54 -2.89 6.55 -8.49
CA VAL A 54 -4.01 5.66 -8.25
C VAL A 54 -4.91 6.34 -7.21
N ASN A 55 -5.84 7.17 -7.67
CA ASN A 55 -6.86 7.81 -6.83
C ASN A 55 -7.89 6.75 -6.42
N TRP A 56 -7.72 6.19 -5.22
CA TRP A 56 -8.69 5.29 -4.61
C TRP A 56 -9.63 6.08 -3.73
N PHE A 57 -10.74 6.55 -4.31
CA PHE A 57 -11.88 6.95 -3.52
C PHE A 57 -12.61 5.68 -3.09
N THR A 58 -12.57 5.34 -1.80
CA THR A 58 -13.68 4.59 -1.22
C THR A 58 -14.86 5.56 -1.19
N SER A 59 -15.75 5.44 -2.17
CA SER A 59 -17.08 6.03 -2.11
C SER A 59 -17.76 5.54 -0.83
N LEU A 60 -18.02 6.48 0.09
CA LEU A 60 -19.01 6.32 1.17
C LEU A 60 -20.42 6.33 0.58
#